data_AF-H1L0Q1-F1
#
_entry.id   AF-H1L0Q1-F1
#
_cell.length_a   1.000
_cell.length_b   1.000
_cell.length_c   1.000
_cell.angle_alpha   90.00
_cell.angle_beta   90.00
_cell.angle_gamma   90.00
#
_symmetry.space_group_name_H-M   'P 1'
#
loop_
_entity.id
_entity.type
_entity.pdbx_description
1 polymer ?
#
loop_
_entity_poly.entity_id
_entity_poly.type
_entity_poly.pdbx_seq_one_letter_code
_entity_poly.pdbx_strand_id
1 'polypeptide(L)'
;MSENKLNVEREIKLMANRKDFDFWEFLKKAYESDVKLDIGHFIILNILIGVGELYKRLSEEIGKNQAQKILEKKGIFTKNSEYVSGEYLKKFIGRSSRVAVHNRIRDLKNLGFEIEGKSGPLGGYKLIKTPEWFQ
;
A
#
# COMPACT_ATOMS: atom_id res chain seq x y z
N MET A 1 7.89 -32.07 0.85
CA MET A 1 6.95 -30.95 0.61
C MET A 1 7.76 -29.76 0.11
N SER A 2 7.81 -29.65 -1.21
CA SER A 2 8.76 -28.90 -2.02
C SER A 2 8.38 -27.42 -2.16
N GLU A 3 9.32 -26.54 -1.79
CA GLU A 3 9.77 -25.40 -2.60
C GLU A 3 8.76 -24.44 -3.23
N ASN A 4 7.64 -24.15 -2.58
CA ASN A 4 6.76 -23.03 -2.96
C ASN A 4 6.38 -22.15 -1.75
N LYS A 5 7.37 -21.83 -0.90
CA LYS A 5 7.23 -20.71 0.03
C LYS A 5 7.22 -19.43 -0.80
N LEU A 6 6.01 -18.97 -1.11
CA LEU A 6 5.71 -17.62 -1.58
C LEU A 6 6.69 -16.65 -0.92
N ASN A 7 7.66 -16.14 -1.68
CA ASN A 7 8.57 -15.14 -1.15
C ASN A 7 7.79 -13.82 -1.13
N VAL A 8 7.01 -13.62 -0.07
CA VAL A 8 6.20 -12.42 0.21
C VAL A 8 6.98 -11.14 -0.06
N GLU A 9 8.29 -11.11 0.25
CA GLU A 9 9.13 -9.93 -0.02
C GLU A 9 9.40 -9.73 -1.50
N ARG A 10 9.63 -10.81 -2.27
CA ARG A 10 9.78 -10.73 -3.73
C ARG A 10 8.48 -10.22 -4.35
N GLU A 11 7.35 -10.73 -3.92
CA GLU A 11 6.05 -10.32 -4.46
C GLU A 11 5.76 -8.84 -4.19
N ILE A 12 6.03 -8.35 -2.98
CA ILE A 12 5.83 -6.94 -2.65
C ILE A 12 6.80 -6.02 -3.41
N LYS A 13 8.04 -6.46 -3.64
CA LYS A 13 8.96 -5.73 -4.53
C LYS A 13 8.44 -5.65 -5.97
N LEU A 14 7.76 -6.68 -6.46
CA LEU A 14 7.10 -6.64 -7.76
C LEU A 14 5.90 -5.69 -7.75
N MET A 15 5.10 -5.69 -6.67
CA MET A 15 3.96 -4.78 -6.50
C MET A 15 4.40 -3.32 -6.63
N ALA A 16 5.48 -2.89 -5.98
CA ALA A 16 5.97 -1.51 -6.06
C ALA A 16 6.23 -1.02 -7.51
N ASN A 17 6.50 -1.94 -8.44
CA ASN A 17 6.77 -1.66 -9.85
C ASN A 17 5.57 -1.92 -10.78
N ARG A 18 4.41 -2.30 -10.24
CA ARG A 18 3.19 -2.55 -11.00
C ARG A 18 2.72 -1.23 -11.67
N LYS A 19 2.22 -1.31 -12.90
CA LYS A 19 1.74 -0.15 -13.67
C LYS A 19 0.46 -0.53 -14.40
N ASP A 20 -0.54 -0.94 -13.64
CA ASP A 20 -1.79 -1.49 -14.13
C ASP A 20 -2.97 -0.52 -13.98
N PHE A 21 -2.72 0.77 -14.17
CA PHE A 21 -3.72 1.83 -14.16
C PHE A 21 -3.49 2.77 -15.34
N ASP A 22 -4.55 3.45 -15.78
CA ASP A 22 -4.45 4.48 -16.81
C ASP A 22 -3.67 5.69 -16.26
N PHE A 23 -2.40 5.78 -16.64
CA PHE A 23 -1.52 6.86 -16.22
C PHE A 23 -2.01 8.24 -16.70
N TRP A 24 -2.65 8.33 -17.88
CA TRP A 24 -3.15 9.59 -18.41
C TRP A 24 -4.34 10.10 -17.62
N GLU A 25 -5.31 9.23 -17.32
CA GLU A 25 -6.44 9.61 -16.48
C GLU A 25 -5.98 9.98 -15.07
N PHE A 26 -4.98 9.27 -14.52
CA PHE A 26 -4.38 9.61 -13.22
C PHE A 26 -3.75 11.02 -13.23
N LEU A 27 -2.96 11.35 -14.26
CA LEU A 27 -2.37 12.68 -14.41
C LEU A 27 -3.43 13.76 -14.55
N LYS A 28 -4.49 13.50 -15.32
CA LYS A 28 -5.61 14.42 -15.51
C LYS A 28 -6.31 14.71 -14.18
N LYS A 29 -6.64 13.68 -13.41
CA LYS A 29 -7.27 13.83 -12.09
C LYS A 29 -6.40 14.59 -11.10
N ALA A 30 -5.09 14.39 -11.15
CA ALA A 30 -4.16 15.15 -10.33
C ALA A 30 -4.04 16.62 -10.73
N TYR A 31 -4.05 16.91 -12.04
CA TYR A 31 -4.10 18.28 -12.53
C TYR A 31 -5.40 18.99 -12.11
N GLU A 32 -6.55 18.33 -12.30
CA GLU A 32 -7.87 18.85 -11.89
C GLU A 32 -7.96 19.13 -10.38
N SER A 33 -7.20 18.39 -9.56
CA SER A 33 -7.23 18.47 -8.10
C SER A 33 -6.07 19.26 -7.49
N ASP A 34 -5.25 19.93 -8.31
CA ASP A 34 -4.02 20.64 -7.91
C ASP A 34 -3.06 19.79 -7.05
N VAL A 35 -2.94 18.50 -7.39
CA VAL A 35 -2.05 17.55 -6.71
C VAL A 35 -0.75 17.37 -7.49
N LYS A 36 0.38 17.65 -6.85
CA LYS A 36 1.71 17.44 -7.43
C LYS A 36 2.18 16.01 -7.21
N LEU A 37 2.07 15.19 -8.26
CA LEU A 37 2.50 13.81 -8.23
C LEU A 37 4.01 13.64 -8.34
N ASP A 38 4.47 12.54 -7.75
CA ASP A 38 5.80 12.00 -7.95
C ASP A 38 5.77 10.47 -7.85
N ILE A 39 6.90 9.83 -8.16
CA ILE A 39 7.00 8.36 -8.19
C ILE A 39 6.61 7.70 -6.85
N GLY A 40 6.76 8.40 -5.73
CA GLY A 40 6.42 7.88 -4.42
C GLY A 40 4.91 7.67 -4.24
N HIS A 41 4.06 8.46 -4.92
CA HIS A 41 2.61 8.28 -4.88
C HIS A 41 2.23 6.93 -5.47
N PHE A 42 2.75 6.62 -6.65
CA PHE A 42 2.50 5.37 -7.36
C PHE A 42 3.04 4.17 -6.58
N ILE A 43 4.26 4.25 -6.05
CA ILE A 43 4.85 3.19 -5.24
C ILE A 43 3.99 2.89 -4.01
N ILE A 44 3.54 3.91 -3.28
CA ILE A 44 2.69 3.73 -2.10
C ILE A 44 1.37 3.07 -2.50
N LEU A 45 0.70 3.61 -3.52
CA LEU A 45 -0.59 3.11 -3.97
C LEU A 45 -0.52 1.64 -4.37
N ASN A 46 0.48 1.29 -5.18
CA ASN A 46 0.73 -0.09 -5.60
C ASN A 46 0.97 -1.05 -4.44
N ILE A 47 1.73 -0.62 -3.43
CA ILE A 47 1.97 -1.44 -2.23
C ILE A 47 0.68 -1.64 -1.45
N LEU A 48 -0.15 -0.60 -1.29
CA LEU A 48 -1.42 -0.73 -0.57
C LEU A 48 -2.37 -1.69 -1.28
N ILE A 49 -2.52 -1.57 -2.60
CA ILE A 49 -3.33 -2.48 -3.42
C ILE A 49 -2.79 -3.91 -3.30
N GLY A 50 -1.51 -4.10 -3.61
CA GLY A 50 -0.90 -5.42 -3.64
C GLY A 50 -0.88 -6.13 -2.29
N VAL A 51 -0.61 -5.41 -1.19
CA VAL A 51 -0.69 -6.01 0.16
C VAL A 51 -2.13 -6.40 0.51
N GLY A 52 -3.14 -5.62 0.08
CA GLY A 52 -4.54 -5.98 0.23
C GLY A 52 -4.90 -7.28 -0.50
N GLU A 53 -4.49 -7.40 -1.76
CA GLU A 53 -4.67 -8.62 -2.59
C GLU A 53 -3.95 -9.83 -1.99
N LEU A 54 -2.70 -9.66 -1.60
CA LEU A 54 -1.90 -10.70 -0.95
C LEU A 54 -2.54 -11.16 0.37
N TYR A 55 -2.99 -10.21 1.20
CA TYR A 55 -3.63 -10.54 2.47
C TYR A 55 -4.93 -11.31 2.24
N LYS A 56 -5.75 -10.93 1.25
CA LYS A 56 -6.96 -11.67 0.88
C LYS A 56 -6.63 -13.11 0.48
N ARG A 57 -5.69 -13.30 -0.45
CA ARG A 57 -5.29 -14.64 -0.91
C ARG A 57 -4.72 -15.50 0.21
N LEU A 58 -3.81 -14.96 1.03
CA LEU A 58 -3.29 -15.68 2.21
C LEU A 58 -4.43 -15.99 3.20
N SER A 59 -5.37 -15.08 3.40
CA SER A 59 -6.49 -15.31 4.31
C SER A 59 -7.40 -16.46 3.84
N GLU A 60 -7.58 -16.60 2.53
CA GLU A 60 -8.33 -17.70 1.91
C GLU A 60 -7.57 -19.04 2.01
N GLU A 61 -6.24 -19.02 1.88
CA GLU A 61 -5.41 -20.25 1.92
C GLU A 61 -5.16 -20.77 3.34
N ILE A 62 -4.83 -19.89 4.29
CA ILE A 62 -4.31 -20.28 5.62
C ILE A 62 -5.08 -19.62 6.79
N GLY A 63 -6.12 -18.84 6.49
CA GLY A 63 -6.93 -18.12 7.48
C GLY A 63 -6.37 -16.75 7.88
N LYS A 64 -7.28 -15.80 8.10
CA LYS A 64 -7.00 -14.38 8.42
C LYS A 64 -5.94 -14.19 9.51
N ASN A 65 -6.11 -14.89 10.64
CA ASN A 65 -5.20 -14.77 11.78
C ASN A 65 -3.76 -15.20 11.45
N GLN A 66 -3.58 -16.22 10.61
CA GLN A 66 -2.24 -16.67 10.22
C GLN A 66 -1.64 -15.73 9.18
N ALA A 67 -2.44 -15.32 8.18
CA ALA A 67 -2.04 -14.35 7.16
C ALA A 67 -1.57 -13.03 7.79
N GLN A 68 -2.34 -12.49 8.74
CA GLN A 68 -1.99 -11.28 9.48
C GLN A 68 -0.65 -11.45 10.22
N LYS A 69 -0.46 -12.54 10.96
CA LYS A 69 0.79 -12.82 11.68
C LYS A 69 2.00 -12.93 10.76
N ILE A 70 1.84 -13.45 9.54
CA ILE A 70 2.93 -13.51 8.55
C ILE A 70 3.32 -12.10 8.10
N LEU A 71 2.34 -11.27 7.74
CA LEU A 71 2.59 -9.90 7.26
C LEU A 71 3.14 -8.99 8.38
N GLU A 72 2.68 -9.18 9.62
CA GLU A 72 3.24 -8.49 10.80
C GLU A 72 4.69 -8.89 11.07
N LYS A 73 5.02 -10.20 11.04
CA LYS A 73 6.41 -10.68 11.24
C LYS A 73 7.38 -10.15 10.18
N LYS A 74 6.88 -9.86 8.98
CA LYS A 74 7.65 -9.24 7.90
C LYS A 74 7.74 -7.70 8.02
N GLY A 75 7.11 -7.10 9.02
CA GLY A 75 7.07 -5.66 9.24
C GLY A 75 6.20 -4.91 8.24
N ILE A 76 5.39 -5.62 7.44
CA ILE A 76 4.48 -5.03 6.45
C ILE A 76 3.29 -4.45 7.19
N PHE A 77 2.63 -5.26 8.03
CA PHE A 77 1.55 -4.80 8.88
C PHE A 77 2.04 -4.25 10.22
N THR A 78 1.30 -3.28 10.74
CA THR A 78 1.47 -2.80 12.11
C THR A 78 0.93 -3.83 13.10
N LYS A 79 1.56 -3.93 14.28
CA LYS A 79 1.24 -4.96 15.28
C LYS A 79 -0.25 -5.04 15.60
N ASN A 80 -0.78 -6.26 15.64
CA ASN A 80 -2.18 -6.58 15.90
C ASN A 80 -3.17 -5.83 15.00
N SER A 81 -2.84 -5.62 13.72
CA SER A 81 -3.72 -4.91 12.80
C SER A 81 -3.45 -5.20 11.33
N GLU A 82 -4.37 -4.80 10.46
CA GLU A 82 -4.30 -4.97 9.00
C GLU A 82 -3.87 -3.67 8.27
N TYR A 83 -3.13 -2.79 8.94
CA TYR A 83 -2.63 -1.54 8.36
C TYR A 83 -1.19 -1.71 7.91
N VAL A 84 -0.88 -1.29 6.67
CA VAL A 84 0.48 -1.27 6.15
C VAL A 84 1.29 -0.20 6.89
N SER A 85 2.40 -0.60 7.48
CA SER A 85 3.26 0.24 8.31
C SER A 85 3.79 1.44 7.54
N GLY A 86 3.66 2.64 8.13
CA GLY A 86 4.27 3.84 7.57
C GLY A 86 5.80 3.76 7.53
N GLU A 87 6.42 3.02 8.46
CA GLU A 87 7.86 2.72 8.42
C GLU A 87 8.21 1.78 7.26
N TYR A 88 7.33 0.85 6.91
CA TYR A 88 7.50 -0.03 5.76
C TYR A 88 7.43 0.75 4.46
N LEU A 89 6.35 1.53 4.25
CA LEU A 89 6.14 2.34 3.04
C LEU A 89 7.28 3.34 2.80
N LYS A 90 7.77 3.96 3.86
CA LYS A 90 8.87 4.92 3.83
C LYS A 90 10.13 4.35 3.15
N LYS A 91 10.44 3.07 3.39
CA LYS A 91 11.60 2.37 2.79
C LYS A 91 11.46 2.25 1.27
N PHE A 92 10.25 1.98 0.78
CA PHE A 92 10.01 1.79 -0.65
C PHE A 92 10.07 3.09 -1.45
N ILE A 93 9.72 4.22 -0.83
CA ILE A 93 9.86 5.54 -1.46
C ILE A 93 11.24 6.18 -1.25
N GLY A 94 12.18 5.46 -0.62
CA GLY A 94 13.55 5.95 -0.39
C GLY A 94 13.63 7.21 0.46
N ARG A 95 12.72 7.41 1.42
CA ARG A 95 12.69 8.60 2.29
C ARG A 95 13.08 8.27 3.73
N SER A 96 13.55 9.26 4.47
CA SER A 96 13.92 9.11 5.89
C SER A 96 12.76 9.40 6.86
N SER A 97 11.74 10.14 6.41
CA SER A 97 10.61 10.58 7.24
C SER A 97 9.27 9.94 6.86
N ARG A 98 8.48 9.56 7.87
CA ARG A 98 7.08 9.13 7.69
C ARG A 98 6.15 10.26 7.26
N VAL A 99 6.54 11.52 7.49
CA VAL A 99 5.81 12.69 6.98
C VAL A 99 5.74 12.64 5.45
N ALA A 100 6.79 12.15 4.79
CA ALA A 100 6.79 11.98 3.34
C ALA A 100 5.74 10.96 2.86
N VAL A 101 5.50 9.89 3.62
CA VAL A 101 4.42 8.93 3.37
C VAL A 101 3.07 9.61 3.63
N HIS A 102 2.92 10.28 4.77
CA HIS A 102 1.67 10.95 5.15
C HIS A 102 1.20 11.97 4.10
N ASN A 103 2.11 12.80 3.59
CA ASN A 103 1.78 13.79 2.56
C ASN A 103 1.24 13.12 1.29
N ARG A 104 1.91 12.06 0.81
CA ARG A 104 1.46 11.31 -0.38
C ARG A 104 0.14 10.59 -0.16
N ILE A 105 -0.09 10.05 1.03
CA ILE A 105 -1.39 9.47 1.40
C ILE A 105 -2.48 10.54 1.39
N ARG A 106 -2.21 11.73 1.92
CA ARG A 106 -3.16 12.85 1.88
C ARG A 106 -3.45 13.25 0.43
N ASP A 107 -2.43 13.33 -0.40
CA ASP A 107 -2.57 13.67 -1.81
C ASP A 107 -3.40 12.60 -2.55
N LEU A 108 -3.16 11.30 -2.30
CA LEU A 108 -4.00 10.20 -2.80
C LEU A 108 -5.45 10.31 -2.30
N LYS A 109 -5.69 10.69 -1.04
CA LYS A 109 -7.05 10.93 -0.55
C LYS A 109 -7.75 12.07 -1.29
N ASN A 110 -7.02 13.15 -1.60
CA ASN A 110 -7.55 14.27 -2.38
C ASN A 110 -7.96 13.84 -3.81
N LEU A 111 -7.33 12.79 -4.34
CA LEU A 111 -7.71 12.18 -5.62
C LEU A 111 -8.92 11.22 -5.51
N GLY A 112 -9.48 11.03 -4.32
CA GLY A 112 -10.66 10.19 -4.09
C GLY A 112 -10.36 8.76 -3.67
N PHE A 113 -9.10 8.40 -3.36
CA PHE A 113 -8.79 7.11 -2.77
C PHE A 113 -9.23 7.08 -1.30
N GLU A 114 -10.05 6.10 -0.93
CA GLU A 114 -10.47 5.89 0.45
C GLU A 114 -9.38 5.12 1.21
N ILE A 115 -8.53 5.86 1.92
CA ILE A 115 -7.42 5.29 2.70
C ILE A 115 -7.64 5.59 4.19
N GLU A 116 -7.79 4.57 5.01
CA GLU A 116 -7.77 4.75 6.46
C GLU A 116 -6.34 4.91 6.97
N GLY A 117 -6.15 5.80 7.93
CA GLY A 117 -4.88 6.01 8.61
C GLY A 117 -5.01 5.78 10.10
N LYS A 118 -4.07 5.05 10.70
CA LYS A 118 -3.95 4.92 12.15
C LYS A 118 -2.81 5.80 12.66
N SER A 119 -3.09 6.65 13.64
CA SER A 119 -2.09 7.52 14.25
C SER A 119 -1.19 6.77 15.26
N GLY A 120 -0.02 7.35 15.55
CA GLY A 120 0.87 6.91 16.63
C GLY A 120 2.18 6.23 16.18
N PRO A 121 2.98 5.72 17.13
CA PRO A 121 4.27 5.09 16.85
C PRO A 121 4.17 3.91 15.88
N LEU A 122 3.05 3.18 15.94
CA LEU A 122 2.70 2.06 15.06
C LEU A 122 1.70 2.48 13.98
N GLY A 123 1.76 3.74 13.53
CA GLY A 123 0.85 4.25 12.53
C GLY A 123 1.02 3.57 11.17
N GLY A 124 -0.09 3.35 10.49
CA GLY A 124 -0.15 2.64 9.22
C GLY A 124 -1.37 3.05 8.41
N TYR A 125 -1.46 2.50 7.20
CA TYR A 125 -2.46 2.86 6.22
C TYR A 125 -3.12 1.62 5.63
N LYS A 126 -4.43 1.69 5.37
CA LYS A 126 -5.20 0.63 4.73
C LYS A 126 -6.03 1.24 3.62
N LEU A 127 -5.85 0.77 2.40
CA LEU A 127 -6.72 1.12 1.28
C LEU A 127 -8.04 0.38 1.45
N ILE A 128 -9.14 1.13 1.47
CA ILE A 128 -10.50 0.61 1.60
C ILE A 128 -11.16 0.51 0.24
N LYS A 129 -11.01 1.58 -0.57
CA LYS A 129 -11.64 1.68 -1.89
C LYS A 129 -10.84 2.57 -2.82
N THR A 130 -10.82 2.22 -4.10
CA THR A 130 -10.31 3.06 -5.20
C THR A 130 -11.46 3.86 -5.82
N PRO A 131 -11.20 5.08 -6.33
CA PRO A 131 -12.21 5.86 -7.02
C PRO A 131 -12.60 5.21 -8.36
N GLU A 132 -13.81 5.48 -8.85
CA GLU A 132 -14.35 4.84 -10.07
C GLU A 132 -13.50 5.09 -11.31
N TRP A 133 -12.91 6.29 -11.42
CA TRP A 133 -12.05 6.65 -12.56
C TRP A 133 -10.72 5.87 -12.60
N PHE A 134 -10.34 5.19 -11.51
CA PHE A 134 -9.09 4.42 -11.40
C PHE A 134 -9.24 2.97 -11.89
N GLN A 135 -10.44 2.55 -12.33
CA GLN A 135 -10.71 1.21 -12.82
C GLN A 135 -10.09 0.92 -14.19
#